data_AF-A0A1G4M6L6-F1
#
_entry.id   AF-A0A1G4M6L6-F1
#
_cell.length_a   1.000
_cell.length_b   1.000
_cell.length_c   1.000
_cell.angle_alpha   90.00
_cell.angle_beta   90.00
_cell.angle_gamma   90.00
#
_symmetry.space_group_name_H-M   'P 1'
#
loop_
_entity.id
_entity.type
_entity.pdbx_description
1 polymer ?
#
loop_
_entity_poly.entity_id
_entity_poly.type
_entity_poly.pdbx_seq_one_letter_code
_entity_poly.pdbx_strand_id
1 'polypeptide(L)'
;MQQVTPTEEYHPGVFTTHNLSYKVPSTPGATPDGTPKPTNVTIVHSTKQLRLINQIATILSALTSKFSNHRINNSKQHLIPFVTEVFRRSKCTKKVILLSMYYFHKLHTFKLKSITNLPEFSRCAKRIYLSCLVIAHKFLNDQTFSMKTWQCISGLSSKDITTMERWCLGKLEYELLLDDDKLNMWVRNVLQKDSVNCVLVTMSKKRSRDVDADLEWYPRSKRTNCIY
;
A
#
# COMPACT_ATOMS: atom_id res chain seq x y z
N MET A 1 -31.41 55.69 -8.51
CA MET A 1 -31.03 54.59 -9.43
C MET A 1 -31.37 53.29 -8.74
N GLN A 2 -32.36 52.58 -9.30
CA GLN A 2 -33.03 51.43 -8.69
C GLN A 2 -32.19 50.15 -8.76
N GLN A 3 -32.33 49.32 -7.73
CA GLN A 3 -31.84 47.94 -7.66
C GLN A 3 -32.67 47.04 -8.59
N VAL A 4 -32.03 46.10 -9.27
CA VAL A 4 -32.68 45.09 -10.11
C VAL A 4 -32.29 43.70 -9.60
N THR A 5 -33.24 43.01 -8.98
CA THR A 5 -33.25 41.58 -8.70
C THR A 5 -33.84 40.82 -9.89
N PRO A 6 -33.28 39.68 -10.32
CA PRO A 6 -34.00 38.73 -11.16
C PRO A 6 -34.70 37.69 -10.28
N THR A 7 -36.03 37.67 -10.32
CA THR A 7 -36.89 36.60 -9.85
C THR A 7 -36.99 35.57 -10.97
N GLU A 8 -36.53 34.33 -10.75
CA GLU A 8 -36.76 33.24 -11.70
C GLU A 8 -37.56 32.13 -11.00
N GLU A 9 -38.81 31.99 -11.44
CA GLU A 9 -39.80 31.05 -10.95
C GLU A 9 -39.50 29.62 -11.41
N TYR A 10 -39.58 28.68 -10.48
CA TYR A 10 -39.44 27.24 -10.73
C TYR A 10 -40.79 26.63 -11.13
N HIS A 11 -40.88 26.09 -12.35
CA HIS A 11 -41.98 25.23 -12.78
C HIS A 11 -41.47 23.81 -13.09
N PRO A 12 -42.07 22.75 -12.52
CA PRO A 12 -41.67 21.37 -12.79
C PRO A 12 -42.24 20.88 -14.12
N GLY A 13 -41.35 20.62 -15.10
CA GLY A 13 -41.68 20.02 -16.39
C GLY A 13 -41.90 18.51 -16.30
N VAL A 14 -43.09 18.08 -16.72
CA VAL A 14 -43.55 16.71 -16.86
C VAL A 14 -42.80 16.02 -18.01
N PHE A 15 -42.11 14.91 -17.74
CA PHE A 15 -41.50 14.09 -18.79
C PHE A 15 -42.41 12.90 -19.15
N THR A 16 -42.98 12.97 -20.34
CA THR A 16 -43.67 11.91 -21.08
C THR A 16 -42.72 10.75 -21.38
N THR A 17 -43.06 9.56 -20.89
CA THR A 17 -42.36 8.29 -21.17
C THR A 17 -42.89 7.67 -22.46
N HIS A 18 -42.05 7.55 -23.49
CA HIS A 18 -42.33 6.70 -24.64
C HIS A 18 -42.09 5.23 -24.28
N ASN A 19 -43.15 4.42 -24.44
CA ASN A 19 -43.22 2.98 -24.23
C ASN A 19 -42.36 2.21 -25.25
N LEU A 20 -41.28 1.58 -24.79
CA LEU A 20 -40.66 0.45 -25.49
C LEU A 20 -41.21 -0.84 -24.86
N SER A 21 -42.04 -1.53 -25.65
CA SER A 21 -42.68 -2.79 -25.31
C SER A 21 -41.65 -3.92 -25.31
N TYR A 22 -41.36 -4.46 -24.13
CA TYR A 22 -40.61 -5.71 -23.97
C TYR A 22 -41.57 -6.81 -23.54
N LYS A 23 -41.63 -7.88 -24.33
CA LYS A 23 -42.44 -9.07 -24.06
C LYS A 23 -42.01 -9.72 -22.74
N VAL A 24 -42.99 -9.97 -21.88
CA VAL A 24 -42.85 -10.69 -20.60
C VAL A 24 -42.72 -12.20 -20.88
N PRO A 25 -41.66 -12.87 -20.39
CA PRO A 25 -41.60 -14.33 -20.38
C PRO A 25 -42.45 -14.90 -19.25
N SER A 26 -43.32 -15.85 -19.59
CA SER A 26 -44.22 -16.56 -18.68
C SER A 26 -43.48 -17.27 -17.55
N THR A 27 -43.94 -17.07 -16.31
CA THR A 27 -43.46 -17.74 -15.10
C THR A 27 -44.20 -19.07 -14.90
N PRO A 28 -43.52 -20.22 -14.72
CA PRO A 28 -44.12 -21.40 -14.12
C PRO A 28 -43.80 -21.46 -12.62
N GLY A 29 -44.85 -21.55 -11.80
CA GLY A 29 -44.89 -22.28 -10.53
C GLY A 29 -44.00 -21.83 -9.37
N ALA A 30 -44.60 -21.18 -8.38
CA ALA A 30 -44.01 -21.03 -7.06
C ALA A 30 -44.00 -22.37 -6.31
N THR A 31 -42.82 -22.86 -5.93
CA THR A 31 -42.64 -23.80 -4.82
C THR A 31 -42.19 -23.02 -3.58
N PRO A 32 -42.80 -23.24 -2.40
CA PRO A 32 -42.42 -22.54 -1.18
C PRO A 32 -41.42 -23.38 -0.40
N ASP A 33 -40.13 -23.33 -0.77
CA ASP A 33 -39.06 -23.66 0.17
C ASP A 33 -37.72 -23.12 -0.34
N GLY A 34 -36.95 -22.44 0.51
CA GLY A 34 -35.68 -21.86 0.08
C GLY A 34 -35.14 -20.77 0.98
N THR A 35 -34.45 -21.19 2.03
CA THR A 35 -33.50 -20.41 2.81
C THR A 35 -32.59 -19.53 1.91
N PRO A 36 -32.22 -18.30 2.34
CA PRO A 36 -31.31 -17.46 1.58
C PRO A 36 -29.90 -18.08 1.59
N LYS A 37 -29.47 -18.56 0.43
CA LYS A 37 -28.12 -19.10 0.22
C LYS A 37 -27.13 -17.93 0.17
N PRO A 38 -26.14 -17.82 1.08
CA PRO A 38 -25.13 -16.78 1.00
C PRO A 38 -24.29 -17.01 -0.26
N THR A 39 -24.34 -16.08 -1.21
CA THR A 39 -23.51 -16.10 -2.41
C THR A 39 -22.08 -15.77 -2.02
N ASN A 40 -21.32 -16.80 -1.63
CA ASN A 40 -19.89 -16.70 -1.42
C ASN A 40 -19.25 -16.53 -2.80
N VAL A 41 -18.90 -15.28 -3.16
CA VAL A 41 -18.16 -14.99 -4.39
C VAL A 41 -16.74 -15.50 -4.19
N THR A 42 -16.50 -16.76 -4.56
CA THR A 42 -15.16 -17.36 -4.52
C THR A 42 -14.30 -16.72 -5.60
N ILE A 43 -13.48 -15.74 -5.22
CA ILE A 43 -12.49 -15.13 -6.10
C ILE A 43 -11.43 -16.18 -6.43
N VAL A 44 -11.43 -16.69 -7.66
CA VAL A 44 -10.43 -17.66 -8.14
C VAL A 44 -9.10 -16.93 -8.36
N HIS A 45 -8.23 -16.96 -7.35
CA HIS A 45 -6.86 -16.45 -7.48
C HIS A 45 -5.96 -17.48 -8.17
N SER A 46 -5.04 -17.03 -9.02
CA SER A 46 -4.04 -17.93 -9.62
C SER A 46 -3.14 -18.56 -8.54
N THR A 47 -2.73 -19.81 -8.72
CA THR A 47 -1.86 -20.55 -7.78
C THR A 47 -0.58 -19.78 -7.45
N LYS A 48 -0.02 -19.06 -8.43
CA LYS A 48 1.18 -18.21 -8.25
C LYS A 48 0.90 -17.01 -7.34
N GLN A 49 -0.25 -16.36 -7.50
CA GLN A 49 -0.65 -15.22 -6.67
C GLN A 49 -0.92 -15.64 -5.23
N LEU A 50 -1.60 -16.78 -5.03
CA LEU A 50 -1.86 -17.32 -3.69
C LEU A 50 -0.56 -17.68 -2.96
N ARG A 51 0.42 -18.25 -3.67
CA ARG A 51 1.75 -18.52 -3.11
C ARG A 51 2.43 -17.23 -2.63
N LEU A 52 2.44 -16.19 -3.45
CA LEU A 52 3.04 -14.90 -3.09
C LEU A 52 2.37 -14.27 -1.87
N ILE A 53 1.03 -14.29 -1.80
CA ILE A 53 0.27 -13.77 -0.65
C ILE A 53 0.67 -14.52 0.63
N ASN A 54 0.76 -15.85 0.56
CA ASN A 54 1.16 -16.66 1.70
C ASN A 54 2.60 -16.38 2.16
N GLN A 55 3.54 -16.18 1.22
CA GLN A 55 4.92 -15.81 1.53
C GLN A 55 4.98 -14.45 2.24
N ILE A 56 4.31 -13.44 1.67
CA ILE A 56 4.24 -12.09 2.26
C ILE A 56 3.63 -12.15 3.66
N ALA A 57 2.48 -12.81 3.83
CA ALA A 57 1.82 -12.92 5.13
C ALA A 57 2.69 -13.64 6.18
N THR A 58 3.47 -14.65 5.76
CA THR A 58 4.41 -15.36 6.64
C THR A 58 5.52 -14.43 7.12
N ILE A 59 6.14 -13.68 6.20
CA ILE A 59 7.23 -12.75 6.55
C ILE A 59 6.71 -11.59 7.42
N LEU A 60 5.56 -11.02 7.08
CA LEU A 60 4.91 -9.99 7.89
C LEU A 60 4.69 -10.48 9.32
N SER A 61 4.14 -11.69 9.48
CA SER A 61 3.88 -12.27 10.80
C SER A 61 5.16 -12.53 11.58
N ALA A 62 6.19 -13.10 10.94
CA ALA A 62 7.47 -13.41 11.58
C ALA A 62 8.18 -12.14 12.10
N LEU A 63 8.29 -11.11 11.25
CA LEU A 63 8.96 -9.84 11.60
C LEU A 63 8.22 -9.03 12.68
N THR A 64 6.92 -9.26 12.82
CA THR A 64 6.08 -8.47 13.73
C THR A 64 5.57 -9.23 14.95
N SER A 65 5.98 -10.49 15.10
CA SER A 65 5.63 -11.38 16.22
C SER A 65 5.85 -10.70 17.58
N LYS A 66 7.04 -10.11 17.80
CA LYS A 66 7.39 -9.39 19.04
C LYS A 66 6.56 -8.13 19.33
N PHE A 67 5.83 -7.61 18.33
CA PHE A 67 4.97 -6.43 18.48
C PHE A 67 3.50 -6.81 18.66
N SER A 68 3.15 -8.09 18.52
CA SER A 68 1.79 -8.58 18.71
C SER A 68 1.40 -8.50 20.18
N ASN A 69 0.17 -8.10 20.45
CA ASN A 69 -0.42 -8.05 21.80
C ASN A 69 -1.93 -8.30 21.71
N HIS A 70 -2.65 -8.24 22.84
CA HIS A 70 -4.09 -8.53 22.89
C HIS A 70 -4.93 -7.58 22.01
N ARG A 71 -4.46 -6.36 21.70
CA ARG A 71 -5.14 -5.39 20.82
C ARG A 71 -4.68 -5.47 19.37
N ILE A 72 -3.44 -5.90 19.13
CA ILE A 72 -2.80 -5.93 17.83
C ILE A 72 -2.40 -7.37 17.50
N ASN A 73 -3.20 -8.02 16.67
CA ASN A 73 -2.95 -9.39 16.22
C ASN A 73 -2.23 -9.41 14.86
N ASN A 74 -0.95 -9.80 14.87
CA ASN A 74 -0.12 -9.93 13.68
C ASN A 74 0.03 -11.39 13.20
N SER A 75 -0.89 -12.29 13.59
CA SER A 75 -0.86 -13.68 13.12
C SER A 75 -1.17 -13.77 11.62
N LYS A 76 -0.49 -14.71 10.95
CA LYS A 76 -0.62 -14.96 9.51
C LYS A 76 -2.08 -15.08 9.03
N GLN A 77 -2.95 -15.72 9.82
CA GLN A 77 -4.37 -15.93 9.49
C GLN A 77 -5.13 -14.62 9.24
N HIS A 78 -4.81 -13.53 9.94
CA HIS A 78 -5.46 -12.24 9.75
C HIS A 78 -4.76 -11.36 8.71
N LEU A 79 -3.52 -11.71 8.35
CA LEU A 79 -2.74 -10.99 7.35
C LEU A 79 -3.06 -11.44 5.93
N ILE A 80 -3.32 -12.74 5.71
CA ILE A 80 -3.73 -13.27 4.40
C ILE A 80 -4.94 -12.51 3.82
N PRO A 81 -6.11 -12.43 4.49
CA PRO A 81 -7.28 -11.76 3.92
C PRO A 81 -7.02 -10.27 3.68
N PHE A 82 -6.27 -9.61 4.56
CA PHE A 82 -5.86 -8.22 4.38
C PHE A 82 -5.00 -8.02 3.12
N VAL A 83 -3.94 -8.83 2.95
CA VAL A 83 -3.04 -8.73 1.80
C VAL A 83 -3.78 -9.04 0.50
N THR A 84 -4.61 -10.09 0.49
CA THR A 84 -5.48 -10.43 -0.64
C THR A 84 -6.35 -9.25 -1.06
N GLU A 85 -7.04 -8.65 -0.10
CA GLU A 85 -7.99 -7.56 -0.38
C GLU A 85 -7.27 -6.29 -0.86
N VAL A 86 -6.17 -5.91 -0.20
CA VAL A 86 -5.39 -4.74 -0.60
C VAL A 86 -4.83 -4.92 -2.01
N PHE A 87 -4.30 -6.09 -2.37
CA PHE A 87 -3.79 -6.33 -3.72
C PHE A 87 -4.90 -6.33 -4.76
N ARG A 88 -6.05 -6.94 -4.45
CA ARG A 88 -7.21 -6.98 -5.34
C ARG A 88 -7.72 -5.57 -5.64
N ARG A 89 -7.86 -4.71 -4.63
CA ARG A 89 -8.43 -3.37 -4.78
C ARG A 89 -7.45 -2.35 -5.35
N SER A 90 -6.17 -2.44 -4.99
CA SER A 90 -5.15 -1.50 -5.47
C SER A 90 -4.65 -1.82 -6.87
N LYS A 91 -4.86 -3.06 -7.36
CA LYS A 91 -4.35 -3.52 -8.67
C LYS A 91 -2.85 -3.27 -8.86
N CYS A 92 -2.08 -3.28 -7.78
CA CYS A 92 -0.65 -3.04 -7.83
C CYS A 92 0.06 -4.08 -8.70
N THR A 93 1.06 -3.63 -9.46
CA THR A 93 1.94 -4.52 -10.22
C THR A 93 2.79 -5.37 -9.27
N LYS A 94 3.30 -6.51 -9.76
CA LYS A 94 4.21 -7.36 -8.98
C LYS A 94 5.42 -6.57 -8.47
N LYS A 95 5.98 -5.65 -9.27
CA LYS A 95 7.13 -4.82 -8.88
C LYS A 95 6.80 -3.94 -7.66
N VAL A 96 5.63 -3.29 -7.64
CA VAL A 96 5.14 -2.49 -6.49
C VAL A 96 4.97 -3.36 -5.24
N ILE A 97 4.40 -4.56 -5.39
CA ILE A 97 4.22 -5.51 -4.29
C ILE A 97 5.56 -5.95 -3.69
N LEU A 98 6.53 -6.29 -4.54
CA LEU A 98 7.86 -6.73 -4.09
C LEU A 98 8.63 -5.59 -3.43
N LEU A 99 8.59 -4.40 -4.01
CA LEU A 99 9.26 -3.22 -3.47
C LEU A 99 8.66 -2.80 -2.12
N SER A 100 7.34 -2.86 -1.96
CA SER A 100 6.69 -2.59 -0.67
C SER A 100 7.09 -3.59 0.42
N MET A 101 7.22 -4.87 0.07
CA MET A 101 7.70 -5.89 1.00
C MET A 101 9.18 -5.69 1.36
N TYR A 102 10.01 -5.24 0.42
CA TYR A 102 11.40 -4.84 0.68
C TYR A 102 11.46 -3.68 1.70
N TYR A 103 10.67 -2.62 1.50
CA TYR A 103 10.62 -1.50 2.45
C TYR A 103 10.18 -1.94 3.85
N PHE A 104 9.17 -2.81 3.94
CA PHE A 104 8.73 -3.37 5.21
C PHE A 104 9.84 -4.16 5.92
N HIS A 105 10.55 -5.02 5.18
CA HIS A 105 11.68 -5.78 5.72
C HIS A 105 12.82 -4.86 6.18
N LYS A 106 13.13 -3.80 5.41
CA LYS A 106 14.12 -2.78 5.77
C LYS A 106 13.74 -2.06 7.08
N LEU A 107 12.48 -1.66 7.25
CA LEU A 107 11.98 -1.03 8.49
C LEU A 107 12.17 -1.94 9.71
N HIS A 108 11.65 -3.15 9.63
CA HIS A 108 11.60 -4.06 10.78
C HIS A 108 12.97 -4.63 11.14
N THR A 109 13.89 -4.73 10.19
CA THR A 109 15.23 -5.27 10.45
C THR A 109 16.19 -4.20 10.96
N PHE A 110 16.15 -2.97 10.43
CA PHE A 110 17.15 -1.96 10.77
C PHE A 110 16.68 -0.90 11.76
N LYS A 111 15.39 -0.54 11.75
CA LYS A 111 14.92 0.70 12.38
C LYS A 111 13.96 0.46 13.55
N LEU A 112 13.34 -0.72 13.63
CA LEU A 112 12.36 -1.08 14.68
C LEU A 112 12.88 -2.17 15.63
N LYS A 113 14.19 -2.20 15.92
CA LYS A 113 14.74 -3.18 16.86
C LYS A 113 14.23 -2.96 18.29
N SER A 114 14.11 -1.71 18.74
CA SER A 114 13.55 -1.35 20.04
C SER A 114 12.06 -1.01 19.95
N ILE A 115 11.27 -1.52 20.91
CA ILE A 115 9.84 -1.24 21.06
C ILE A 115 9.60 0.09 21.80
N THR A 116 10.62 0.59 22.51
CA THR A 116 10.52 1.82 23.30
C THR A 116 10.35 3.03 22.38
N ASN A 117 9.39 3.90 22.70
CA ASN A 117 9.10 5.15 21.97
C ASN A 117 8.59 5.00 20.52
N LEU A 118 7.97 3.86 20.18
CA LEU A 118 7.28 3.70 18.90
C LEU A 118 5.78 4.03 18.99
N PRO A 119 5.21 4.73 17.99
CA PRO A 119 3.77 4.95 17.90
C PRO A 119 2.98 3.63 17.93
N GLU A 120 1.75 3.66 18.46
CA GLU A 120 0.93 2.44 18.55
C GLU A 120 0.68 1.80 17.18
N PHE A 121 0.41 2.62 16.15
CA PHE A 121 0.15 2.13 14.80
C PHE A 121 1.30 1.32 14.21
N SER A 122 2.55 1.59 14.61
CA SER A 122 3.72 0.90 14.04
C SER A 122 3.91 -0.52 14.54
N ARG A 123 3.14 -0.92 15.57
CA ARG A 123 3.09 -2.31 16.03
C ARG A 123 2.17 -3.17 15.15
N CYS A 124 1.29 -2.55 14.37
CA CYS A 124 0.35 -3.24 13.49
C CYS A 124 0.97 -3.48 12.10
N ALA A 125 1.22 -4.74 11.76
CA ALA A 125 1.82 -5.12 10.48
C ALA A 125 0.99 -4.64 9.28
N LYS A 126 -0.35 -4.69 9.38
CA LYS A 126 -1.27 -4.23 8.33
C LYS A 126 -1.04 -2.76 7.99
N ARG A 127 -0.92 -1.91 9.02
CA ARG A 127 -0.74 -0.46 8.88
C ARG A 127 0.61 -0.11 8.28
N ILE A 128 1.68 -0.74 8.76
CA ILE A 128 3.03 -0.50 8.24
C ILE A 128 3.18 -1.03 6.82
N TYR A 129 2.66 -2.23 6.53
CA TYR A 129 2.70 -2.78 5.18
C TYR A 129 1.90 -1.94 4.18
N LEU A 130 0.69 -1.49 4.56
CA LEU A 130 -0.10 -0.58 3.72
C LEU A 130 0.68 0.70 3.40
N SER A 131 1.35 1.29 4.40
CA SER A 131 2.13 2.51 4.21
C SER A 131 3.31 2.27 3.26
N CYS A 132 4.00 1.14 3.39
CA CYS A 132 5.06 0.74 2.46
C CYS A 132 4.53 0.52 1.03
N LEU A 133 3.31 0.00 0.89
CA LEU A 133 2.66 -0.19 -0.40
C LEU A 133 2.29 1.13 -1.07
N VAL A 134 1.73 2.08 -0.31
CA VAL A 134 1.44 3.44 -0.78
C VAL A 134 2.73 4.12 -1.28
N ILE A 135 3.81 4.05 -0.50
CA ILE A 135 5.12 4.62 -0.87
C ILE A 135 5.64 3.98 -2.16
N ALA A 136 5.69 2.65 -2.24
CA ALA A 136 6.16 1.95 -3.42
C ALA A 136 5.31 2.25 -4.66
N HIS A 137 3.99 2.39 -4.50
CA HIS A 137 3.09 2.76 -5.58
C HIS A 137 3.37 4.18 -6.08
N LYS A 138 3.51 5.15 -5.18
CA LYS A 138 3.85 6.54 -5.56
C LYS A 138 5.23 6.64 -6.20
N PHE A 139 6.18 5.82 -5.76
CA PHE A 139 7.55 5.86 -6.26
C PHE A 139 7.67 5.31 -7.69
N LEU A 140 6.92 4.27 -8.03
CA LEU A 140 7.05 3.56 -9.31
C LEU A 140 6.08 4.02 -10.41
N ASN A 141 5.06 4.83 -10.07
CA ASN A 141 4.02 5.23 -11.02
C ASN A 141 3.97 6.75 -11.14
N ASP A 142 4.06 7.28 -12.36
CA ASP A 142 3.91 8.71 -12.64
C ASP A 142 2.51 9.21 -12.26
N GLN A 143 1.50 8.35 -12.45
CA GLN A 143 0.14 8.58 -11.98
C GLN A 143 -0.16 7.67 -10.79
N THR A 144 -0.35 8.30 -9.63
CA THR A 144 -0.65 7.60 -8.38
C THR A 144 -2.05 7.90 -7.89
N PHE A 145 -2.62 6.95 -7.15
CA PHE A 145 -3.88 7.14 -6.45
C PHE A 145 -3.80 8.28 -5.43
N SER A 146 -4.88 9.06 -5.38
CA SER A 146 -5.08 10.08 -4.35
C SER A 146 -5.21 9.45 -2.96
N MET A 147 -4.99 10.23 -1.90
CA MET A 147 -5.23 9.75 -0.53
C MET A 147 -6.69 9.34 -0.30
N LYS A 148 -7.65 10.00 -0.95
CA LYS A 148 -9.07 9.60 -0.91
C LYS A 148 -9.27 8.19 -1.47
N THR A 149 -8.61 7.87 -2.58
CA THR A 149 -8.64 6.54 -3.18
C THR A 149 -8.03 5.49 -2.25
N TRP A 150 -6.88 5.78 -1.63
CA TRP A 150 -6.26 4.89 -0.64
C TRP A 150 -7.11 4.70 0.62
N GLN A 151 -7.84 5.73 1.04
CA GLN A 151 -8.85 5.63 2.09
C GLN A 151 -9.96 4.67 1.68
N CYS A 152 -10.50 4.78 0.46
CA CYS A 152 -11.50 3.83 -0.03
C CYS A 152 -10.96 2.40 -0.03
N ILE A 153 -9.73 2.17 -0.51
CA ILE A 153 -9.08 0.85 -0.59
C ILE A 153 -8.89 0.21 0.79
N SER A 154 -8.39 0.98 1.76
CA SER A 154 -7.97 0.46 3.07
C SER A 154 -9.01 0.58 4.19
N GLY A 155 -9.99 1.47 4.04
CA GLY A 155 -10.92 1.84 5.10
C GLY A 155 -10.34 2.76 6.17
N LEU A 156 -9.08 3.21 6.03
CA LEU A 156 -8.44 4.15 6.96
C LEU A 156 -8.63 5.60 6.50
N SER A 157 -8.66 6.54 7.44
CA SER A 157 -8.77 7.96 7.10
C SER A 157 -7.56 8.41 6.27
N SER A 158 -7.78 9.33 5.33
CA SER A 158 -6.70 9.93 4.53
C SER A 158 -5.60 10.55 5.42
N LYS A 159 -5.99 11.10 6.58
CA LYS A 159 -5.08 11.69 7.56
C LYS A 159 -4.19 10.63 8.21
N ASP A 160 -4.75 9.48 8.59
CA ASP A 160 -3.97 8.37 9.15
C ASP A 160 -2.99 7.82 8.13
N ILE A 161 -3.46 7.57 6.90
CA ILE A 161 -2.60 7.07 5.80
C ILE A 161 -1.43 8.01 5.57
N THR A 162 -1.71 9.31 5.46
CA THR A 162 -0.68 10.34 5.27
C THR A 162 0.31 10.39 6.45
N THR A 163 -0.19 10.26 7.69
CA THR A 163 0.66 10.28 8.89
C THR A 163 1.59 9.07 8.93
N MET A 164 1.05 7.87 8.67
CA MET A 164 1.84 6.64 8.63
C MET A 164 2.85 6.66 7.47
N GLU A 165 2.47 7.18 6.31
CA GLU A 165 3.35 7.38 5.16
C GLU A 165 4.56 8.25 5.52
N ARG A 166 4.33 9.46 6.04
CA ARG A 166 5.42 10.37 6.44
C ARG A 166 6.34 9.73 7.47
N TRP A 167 5.76 9.04 8.44
CA TRP A 167 6.53 8.32 9.46
C TRP A 167 7.40 7.22 8.84
N CYS A 168 6.85 6.40 7.94
CA CYS A 168 7.60 5.35 7.24
C CYS A 168 8.71 5.93 6.38
N LEU A 169 8.46 7.02 5.64
CA LEU A 169 9.47 7.72 4.85
C LEU A 169 10.63 8.25 5.71
N GLY A 170 10.30 8.86 6.85
CA GLY A 170 11.31 9.30 7.81
C GLY A 170 12.15 8.14 8.35
N LYS A 171 11.55 6.97 8.59
CA LYS A 171 12.30 5.75 9.00
C LYS A 171 13.13 5.15 7.87
N LEU A 172 12.69 5.29 6.62
CA LEU A 172 13.46 4.89 5.44
C LEU A 172 14.58 5.86 5.08
N GLU A 173 14.67 7.02 5.74
CA GLU A 173 15.59 8.11 5.39
C GLU A 173 15.45 8.52 3.93
N TYR A 174 14.25 8.38 3.36
CA TYR A 174 13.95 8.61 1.94
C TYR A 174 14.82 7.81 0.95
N GLU A 175 15.56 6.79 1.41
CA GLU A 175 16.34 5.87 0.57
C GLU A 175 15.41 4.85 -0.12
N LEU A 176 14.69 5.31 -1.14
CA LEU A 176 13.68 4.54 -1.89
C LEU A 176 14.22 3.87 -3.15
N LEU A 177 15.23 4.47 -3.78
CA LEU A 177 15.84 3.96 -5.01
C LEU A 177 16.50 2.60 -4.76
N LEU A 178 16.13 1.63 -5.58
CA LEU A 178 16.66 0.27 -5.52
C LEU A 178 16.77 -0.29 -6.93
N ASP A 179 17.96 -0.75 -7.28
CA ASP A 179 18.21 -1.40 -8.57
C ASP A 179 17.43 -2.71 -8.69
N ASP A 180 16.97 -3.02 -9.90
CA ASP A 180 16.19 -4.22 -10.16
C ASP A 180 16.96 -5.50 -9.79
N ASP A 181 18.27 -5.53 -9.99
CA ASP A 181 19.13 -6.65 -9.59
C ASP A 181 19.18 -6.83 -8.07
N LYS A 182 19.25 -5.74 -7.32
CA LYS A 182 19.23 -5.77 -5.84
C LYS A 182 17.88 -6.26 -5.34
N LEU A 183 16.79 -5.79 -5.94
CA LEU A 183 15.45 -6.27 -5.61
C LEU A 183 15.29 -7.77 -5.92
N ASN A 184 15.70 -8.21 -7.11
CA ASN A 184 15.64 -9.61 -7.52
C ASN A 184 16.47 -10.52 -6.61
N MET A 185 17.69 -10.09 -6.26
CA MET A 185 18.54 -10.79 -5.31
C MET A 185 17.87 -10.91 -3.94
N TRP A 186 17.28 -9.83 -3.43
CA TRP A 186 16.55 -9.85 -2.17
C TRP A 186 15.34 -10.80 -2.23
N VAL A 187 14.56 -10.80 -3.31
CA VAL A 187 13.41 -11.71 -3.50
C VAL A 187 13.87 -13.17 -3.45
N ARG A 188 14.96 -13.53 -4.15
CA ARG A 188 15.52 -14.88 -4.11
C ARG A 188 15.95 -15.28 -2.70
N ASN A 189 16.56 -14.36 -1.94
CA ASN A 189 17.10 -14.66 -0.62
C ASN A 189 16.03 -14.70 0.48
N VAL A 190 15.00 -13.85 0.40
CA VAL A 190 14.05 -13.63 1.50
C VAL A 190 12.67 -14.21 1.21
N LEU A 191 12.17 -14.10 -0.03
CA LEU A 191 10.83 -14.58 -0.37
C LEU A 191 10.81 -16.03 -0.85
N GLN A 192 11.87 -16.48 -1.54
CA GLN A 192 11.92 -17.82 -2.12
C GLN A 192 12.52 -18.88 -1.18
N LYS A 193 13.29 -18.48 -0.16
CA LYS A 193 13.75 -19.42 0.86
C LYS A 193 12.62 -19.69 1.85
N ASP A 194 12.12 -20.93 1.87
CA ASP A 194 11.05 -21.39 2.78
C ASP A 194 11.46 -21.37 4.27
N SER A 195 12.72 -21.07 4.59
CA SER A 195 13.23 -20.99 5.95
C SER A 195 13.25 -19.56 6.49
N VAL A 196 12.37 -19.30 7.45
CA VAL A 196 12.19 -18.06 8.22
C VAL A 196 13.52 -17.53 8.83
N ASN A 197 14.52 -18.39 9.00
CA ASN A 197 15.85 -18.04 9.51
C ASN A 197 16.70 -17.15 8.57
N CYS A 198 16.44 -17.12 7.26
CA CYS A 198 17.23 -16.29 6.35
C CYS A 198 16.98 -14.77 6.52
N VAL A 199 15.82 -14.41 7.06
CA VAL A 199 15.35 -13.01 7.21
C VAL A 199 16.26 -12.19 8.14
N LEU A 200 16.94 -12.85 9.08
CA LEU A 200 17.86 -12.24 10.05
C LEU A 200 19.34 -12.23 9.57
N VAL A 201 19.71 -13.13 8.66
CA VAL A 201 21.12 -13.43 8.32
C VAL A 201 21.68 -12.54 7.19
N THR A 202 20.85 -11.95 6.33
CA THR A 202 21.33 -11.13 5.18
C THR A 202 22.02 -9.81 5.58
N MET A 203 22.27 -9.58 6.87
CA MET A 203 22.63 -8.29 7.47
C MET A 203 24.12 -8.12 7.80
N SER A 204 24.96 -9.15 7.64
CA SER A 204 26.39 -9.05 8.05
C SER A 204 27.36 -8.67 6.93
N LYS A 205 26.94 -8.57 5.66
CA LYS A 205 27.85 -8.17 4.57
C LYS A 205 27.47 -6.81 3.98
N LYS A 206 28.17 -5.80 4.50
CA LYS A 206 28.63 -4.56 3.84
C LYS A 206 27.59 -3.42 3.62
N ARG A 207 27.74 -2.37 4.43
CA ARG A 207 27.59 -0.96 4.00
C ARG A 207 28.97 -0.32 4.11
N SER A 208 29.75 -0.35 3.03
CA SER A 208 30.76 0.69 2.80
C SER A 208 30.01 1.81 2.10
N ARG A 209 29.97 2.98 2.70
CA ARG A 209 29.67 4.20 1.97
C ARG A 209 30.98 4.55 1.28
N ASP A 210 31.06 4.31 -0.02
CA ASP A 210 32.11 4.94 -0.80
C ASP A 210 31.70 6.41 -0.94
N VAL A 211 32.47 7.26 -0.27
CA VAL A 211 32.41 8.71 -0.41
C VAL A 211 33.14 8.99 -1.71
N ASP A 212 32.41 9.20 -2.80
CA ASP A 212 33.00 9.70 -4.04
C ASP A 212 33.48 11.14 -3.79
N ALA A 213 34.79 11.24 -3.58
CA ALA A 213 35.56 12.38 -3.99
C ALA A 213 35.54 12.40 -5.53
N ASP A 214 34.84 13.38 -6.10
CA ASP A 214 35.17 14.02 -7.39
C ASP A 214 34.04 14.99 -7.73
N LEU A 215 34.11 16.19 -7.14
CA LEU A 215 33.31 17.33 -7.55
C LEU A 215 34.20 18.57 -7.72
N GLU A 216 35.20 18.47 -8.59
CA GLU A 216 35.88 19.63 -9.15
C GLU A 216 35.71 19.68 -10.67
N TRP A 217 34.63 20.31 -11.13
CA TRP A 217 34.63 20.93 -12.46
C TRP A 217 33.62 22.08 -12.54
N TYR A 218 33.99 23.25 -12.00
CA TYR A 218 33.53 24.54 -12.54
C TYR A 218 34.46 25.68 -12.07
N PRO A 219 35.09 26.45 -12.98
CA PRO A 219 35.91 27.58 -12.59
C PRO A 219 35.01 28.75 -12.15
N ARG A 220 35.05 29.10 -10.87
CA ARG A 220 34.36 30.29 -10.33
C ARG A 220 35.24 31.51 -10.60
N SER A 221 34.80 32.36 -11.54
CA SER A 221 35.43 33.64 -11.87
C SER A 221 35.64 34.50 -10.61
N LYS A 222 36.83 35.08 -10.47
CA LYS A 222 37.17 36.06 -9.44
C LYS A 222 36.21 37.24 -9.52
N ARG A 223 35.45 37.49 -8.44
CA ARG A 223 34.81 38.77 -8.20
C ARG A 223 35.52 39.40 -7.01
N THR A 224 36.42 40.32 -7.32
CA THR A 224 37.02 41.27 -6.39
C THR A 224 35.92 42.02 -5.64
N ASN A 225 35.99 42.05 -4.32
CA ASN A 225 35.41 43.13 -3.54
C ASN A 225 36.46 43.62 -2.55
N CYS A 226 36.73 44.92 -2.67
CA CYS A 226 37.45 45.77 -1.74
C CYS A 226 36.71 45.86 -0.39
N ILE A 227 37.22 46.74 0.50
CA ILE A 227 36.77 47.14 1.86
C ILE A 227 37.06 46.05 2.92
N TYR A 228 37.96 46.23 3.89
CA TYR A 228 38.47 47.43 4.60
C TYR A 228 39.99 47.60 4.51
#